data_AF-A0A3E5E2Y2-F1
#
_entry.id   AF-A0A3E5E2Y2-F1
#
_cell.length_a   1.000
_cell.length_b   1.000
_cell.length_c   1.000
_cell.angle_alpha   90.00
_cell.angle_beta   90.00
_cell.angle_gamma   90.00
#
_symmetry.space_group_name_H-M   'P 1'
#
loop_
_entity.id
_entity.type
_entity.pdbx_description
1 polymer ?
#
loop_
_entity_poly.entity_id
_entity_poly.type
_entity_poly.pdbx_seq_one_letter_code
_entity_poly.pdbx_strand_id
1 'polypeptide(L)'
;MKKLLFLLYLVCLPIAILAQDSVLGINFGNSYSSVKASLENRYGTLSVMEDKGTLRVFDISVGDYIFNMGEFDFQYSGSNSYFYYAEFQKNFSVNAPQQAKNFRENLRLTLSKKYTTGYTWINEQGYQCYNFAEPGTAPEENPSCTLIV
;
A
#
# COMPACT_ATOMS: atom_id res chain seq x y z
N MET A 1 42.15 0.23 -21.09
CA MET A 1 40.75 0.47 -21.52
C MET A 1 39.75 -0.54 -20.96
N LYS A 2 40.06 -1.85 -20.85
CA LYS A 2 39.13 -2.86 -20.29
C LYS A 2 38.81 -2.68 -18.79
N LYS A 3 39.75 -2.17 -17.97
CA LYS A 3 39.53 -1.90 -16.53
C LYS A 3 38.62 -0.69 -16.26
N LEU A 4 38.55 0.26 -17.21
CA LEU A 4 37.69 1.45 -17.08
C LEU A 4 36.21 1.11 -17.33
N LEU A 5 35.95 0.20 -18.27
CA LEU A 5 34.61 -0.37 -18.54
C LEU A 5 34.06 -1.15 -17.33
N PHE A 6 34.93 -1.84 -16.59
CA PHE A 6 34.53 -2.58 -15.38
C PHE A 6 34.14 -1.65 -14.22
N LEU A 7 34.82 -0.51 -14.07
CA LEU A 7 34.46 0.51 -13.07
C LEU A 7 33.12 1.19 -13.39
N LEU A 8 32.86 1.47 -14.67
CA LEU A 8 31.56 2.00 -15.12
C LEU A 8 30.42 1.01 -14.87
N TYR A 9 30.68 -0.30 -15.02
CA TYR A 9 29.71 -1.34 -14.70
C TYR A 9 29.39 -1.40 -13.20
N LEU A 10 30.41 -1.29 -12.33
CA LEU A 10 30.26 -1.30 -10.87
C LEU A 10 29.56 -0.05 -10.30
N VAL A 11 29.72 1.12 -10.94
CA VAL A 11 29.09 2.37 -10.50
C VAL A 11 27.65 2.52 -11.01
N CYS A 12 27.28 1.86 -12.12
CA CYS A 12 25.90 1.87 -12.64
C CYS A 12 24.99 0.79 -12.03
N LEU A 13 25.54 -0.28 -11.46
CA LEU A 13 24.78 -1.39 -10.86
C LEU A 13 23.94 -1.04 -9.61
N PRO A 14 24.29 -0.09 -8.72
CA PRO A 14 23.46 0.21 -7.55
C PRO A 14 22.23 1.08 -7.87
N ILE A 15 22.10 1.63 -9.08
CA ILE A 15 20.92 2.45 -9.45
C ILE A 15 19.71 1.55 -9.77
N ALA A 16 19.93 0.27 -10.06
CA ALA A 16 18.86 -0.70 -10.32
C ALA A 16 18.26 -1.35 -9.05
N ILE A 17 18.80 -1.05 -7.85
CA ILE A 17 18.47 -1.80 -6.61
C ILE A 17 17.29 -1.19 -5.83
N LEU A 18 16.73 -0.05 -6.22
CA LEU A 18 15.54 0.49 -5.54
C LEU A 18 14.51 0.98 -6.54
N ALA A 19 13.86 0.05 -7.25
CA ALA A 19 12.43 0.23 -7.49
C ALA A 19 11.78 0.18 -6.11
N GLN A 20 11.87 1.29 -5.37
CA GLN A 20 11.26 1.40 -4.05
C GLN A 20 9.77 1.36 -4.34
N ASP A 21 9.11 0.31 -3.86
CA ASP A 21 7.67 0.19 -3.99
C ASP A 21 7.03 1.48 -3.45
N SER A 22 6.01 1.94 -4.17
CA SER A 22 5.32 3.17 -3.85
C SER A 22 3.84 2.90 -3.72
N VAL A 23 3.22 3.56 -2.76
CA VAL A 23 1.78 3.63 -2.65
C VAL A 23 1.40 5.03 -3.06
N LEU A 24 0.47 5.15 -4.02
CA LEU A 24 0.02 6.45 -4.50
C LEU A 24 1.15 7.33 -5.08
N GLY A 25 2.24 6.71 -5.55
CA GLY A 25 3.43 7.43 -6.04
C GLY A 25 4.30 8.03 -4.93
N ILE A 26 4.05 7.66 -3.67
CA ILE A 26 4.87 7.99 -2.51
C ILE A 26 5.71 6.76 -2.16
N ASN A 27 7.03 6.91 -2.23
CA ASN A 27 7.95 5.80 -1.99
C ASN A 27 8.00 5.45 -0.50
N PHE A 28 8.04 4.16 -0.17
CA PHE A 28 8.40 3.72 1.17
C PHE A 28 9.76 4.29 1.60
N GLY A 29 9.94 4.52 2.89
CA GLY A 29 11.10 5.16 3.50
C GLY A 29 11.06 6.69 3.52
N ASN A 30 10.09 7.33 2.84
CA ASN A 30 9.91 8.79 2.92
C ASN A 30 9.58 9.24 4.34
N SER A 31 10.00 10.47 4.69
CA SER A 31 9.72 11.05 6.00
C SER A 31 8.24 11.40 6.16
N TYR A 32 7.77 11.44 7.40
CA TYR A 32 6.42 11.89 7.77
C TYR A 32 6.04 13.20 7.10
N SER A 33 6.90 14.21 7.17
CA SER A 33 6.66 15.52 6.55
C SER A 33 6.55 15.47 5.03
N SER A 34 7.35 14.63 4.36
CA SER A 34 7.31 14.44 2.92
C SER A 34 6.02 13.75 2.46
N VAL A 35 5.62 12.69 3.18
CA VAL A 35 4.38 11.96 2.91
C VAL A 35 3.17 12.87 3.16
N LYS A 36 3.14 13.59 4.29
CA LYS A 36 2.09 14.54 4.61
C LYS A 36 1.92 15.58 3.51
N ALA A 37 2.99 16.26 3.12
CA ALA A 37 2.94 17.26 2.05
C ALA A 37 2.42 16.67 0.73
N SER A 38 2.82 15.44 0.40
CA SER A 38 2.35 14.73 -0.80
C SER A 38 0.85 14.42 -0.75
N LEU A 39 0.34 13.98 0.40
CA LEU A 39 -1.07 13.72 0.62
C LEU A 39 -1.90 15.00 0.62
N GLU A 40 -1.43 16.05 1.29
CA GLU A 40 -2.11 17.35 1.35
C GLU A 40 -2.18 18.01 -0.04
N ASN A 41 -1.11 17.90 -0.83
CA ASN A 41 -1.11 18.38 -2.21
C ASN A 41 -2.11 17.64 -3.09
N ARG A 42 -2.36 16.34 -2.81
CA ARG A 42 -3.30 15.53 -3.61
C ARG A 42 -4.74 15.68 -3.17
N TYR A 43 -5.01 15.63 -1.86
CA TYR A 43 -6.37 15.51 -1.32
C TYR A 43 -6.84 16.78 -0.60
N GLY A 44 -5.97 17.78 -0.44
CA GLY A 44 -6.22 18.99 0.32
C GLY A 44 -5.82 18.85 1.80
N THR A 45 -5.40 19.95 2.40
CA THR A 45 -4.91 19.98 3.79
C THR A 45 -5.95 19.55 4.82
N LEU A 46 -7.22 19.91 4.63
CA LEU A 46 -8.31 19.55 5.55
C LEU A 46 -8.69 18.07 5.48
N SER A 47 -8.27 17.37 4.43
CA SER A 47 -8.56 15.94 4.24
C SER A 47 -7.50 15.05 4.87
N VAL A 48 -6.37 15.62 5.31
CA VAL A 48 -5.25 14.88 5.93
C VAL A 48 -5.24 15.16 7.43
N MET A 49 -5.49 14.12 8.21
CA MET A 49 -5.46 14.16 9.66
C MET A 49 -4.20 13.48 10.20
N GLU A 50 -3.61 14.10 11.22
CA GLU A 50 -2.54 13.50 12.01
C GLU A 50 -3.16 12.79 13.22
N ASP A 51 -2.83 11.50 13.43
CA ASP A 51 -3.25 10.76 14.62
C ASP A 51 -2.09 9.90 15.14
N LYS A 52 -1.63 10.16 16.38
CA LYS A 52 -0.64 9.32 17.08
C LYS A 52 0.61 8.91 16.25
N GLY A 53 1.10 9.79 15.38
CA GLY A 53 2.27 9.53 14.54
C GLY A 53 1.97 8.80 13.23
N THR A 54 0.69 8.69 12.85
CA THR A 54 0.22 8.22 11.55
C THR A 54 -0.45 9.36 10.80
N LEU A 55 -0.73 9.15 9.52
CA LEU A 55 -1.55 10.05 8.70
C LEU A 55 -2.80 9.31 8.24
N ARG A 56 -3.95 9.97 8.36
CA ARG A 56 -5.24 9.48 7.88
C ARG A 56 -5.80 10.41 6.82
N VAL A 57 -6.35 9.83 5.76
CA VAL A 57 -7.03 10.55 4.70
C VAL A 57 -8.42 9.98 4.51
N PHE A 58 -9.45 10.82 4.57
CA PHE A 58 -10.85 10.40 4.38
C PHE A 58 -11.28 10.52 2.92
N ASP A 59 -12.21 9.66 2.51
CA ASP A 59 -12.76 9.60 1.15
C ASP A 59 -11.68 9.52 0.06
N ILE A 60 -10.68 8.68 0.31
CA ILE A 60 -9.49 8.56 -0.53
C ILE A 60 -9.77 7.78 -1.83
N SER A 61 -9.40 8.37 -2.96
CA SER A 61 -9.46 7.71 -4.27
C SER A 61 -8.12 7.04 -4.60
N VAL A 62 -8.18 5.76 -4.99
CA VAL A 62 -7.05 4.95 -5.44
C VAL A 62 -7.44 4.25 -6.75
N GLY A 63 -6.97 4.79 -7.87
CA GLY A 63 -7.48 4.39 -9.19
C GLY A 63 -8.98 4.64 -9.28
N ASP A 64 -9.73 3.64 -9.75
CA ASP A 64 -11.20 3.68 -9.88
C ASP A 64 -11.96 3.38 -8.57
N TYR A 65 -11.23 3.17 -7.46
CA TYR A 65 -11.80 2.81 -6.17
C TYR A 65 -11.79 3.98 -5.21
N ILE A 66 -12.92 4.20 -4.53
CA ILE A 66 -13.03 5.17 -3.44
C ILE A 66 -13.16 4.41 -2.14
N PHE A 67 -12.22 4.62 -1.22
CA PHE A 67 -12.22 4.08 0.14
C PHE A 67 -12.69 5.15 1.11
N ASN A 68 -13.22 4.74 2.27
CA ASN A 68 -13.64 5.69 3.29
C ASN A 68 -12.45 6.29 4.04
N MET A 69 -11.36 5.53 4.16
CA MET A 69 -10.15 5.95 4.84
C MET A 69 -8.91 5.32 4.20
N GLY A 70 -7.82 6.07 4.15
CA GLY A 70 -6.47 5.57 3.99
C GLY A 70 -5.63 5.92 5.21
N GLU A 71 -4.90 4.95 5.75
CA GLU A 71 -3.94 5.14 6.85
C GLU A 71 -2.52 4.93 6.32
N PHE A 72 -1.60 5.78 6.76
CA PHE A 72 -0.19 5.75 6.37
C PHE A 72 0.67 5.76 7.63
N ASP A 73 1.45 4.70 7.79
CA ASP A 73 2.20 4.40 9.00
C ASP A 73 3.71 4.57 8.84
N PHE A 74 4.34 4.93 9.96
CA PHE A 74 5.73 5.31 10.02
C PHE A 74 6.47 4.54 11.10
N GLN A 75 7.64 4.02 10.76
CA GLN A 75 8.60 3.56 11.74
C GLN A 75 9.46 4.75 12.18
N TYR A 76 9.72 4.86 13.48
CA TYR A 76 10.50 5.94 14.05
C TYR A 76 11.86 5.43 14.56
N SER A 77 12.93 6.15 14.25
CA SER A 77 14.28 5.90 14.78
C SER A 77 14.91 7.22 15.19
N GLY A 78 15.00 7.45 16.50
CA GLY A 78 15.37 8.75 17.06
C GLY A 78 14.39 9.84 16.61
N SER A 79 14.92 10.89 15.98
CA SER A 79 14.11 11.99 15.41
C SER A 79 13.62 11.74 13.99
N ASN A 80 13.98 10.60 13.38
CA ASN A 80 13.64 10.29 12.00
C ASN A 80 12.38 9.42 11.92
N SER A 81 11.65 9.57 10.82
CA SER A 81 10.46 8.78 10.47
C SER A 81 10.62 8.18 9.08
N TYR A 82 10.07 6.99 8.89
CA TYR A 82 10.17 6.22 7.65
C TYR A 82 8.83 5.57 7.34
N PHE A 83 8.18 6.02 6.26
CA PHE A 83 6.93 5.43 5.77
C PHE A 83 7.14 3.96 5.41
N TYR A 84 6.38 3.04 5.99
CA TYR A 84 6.60 1.60 5.74
C TYR A 84 5.33 0.81 5.44
N TYR A 85 4.16 1.38 5.68
CA TYR A 85 2.91 0.67 5.53
C TYR A 85 1.76 1.63 5.21
N ALA A 86 0.84 1.18 4.37
CA ALA A 86 -0.41 1.88 4.11
C ALA A 86 -1.57 0.89 4.04
N GLU A 87 -2.73 1.34 4.52
CA GLU A 87 -3.97 0.59 4.52
C GLU A 87 -5.08 1.44 3.92
N PHE A 88 -6.00 0.80 3.18
CA PHE A 88 -7.21 1.45 2.68
C PHE A 88 -8.45 0.69 3.14
N GLN A 89 -9.35 1.38 3.83
CA GLN A 89 -10.53 0.78 4.44
C GLN A 89 -11.80 1.26 3.74
N LYS A 90 -12.64 0.30 3.34
CA LYS A 90 -13.98 0.55 2.79
C LYS A 90 -15.02 -0.03 3.74
N ASN A 91 -15.89 0.83 4.24
CA ASN A 91 -16.97 0.44 5.12
C ASN A 91 -18.29 0.36 4.34
N PHE A 92 -19.10 -0.62 4.70
CA PHE A 92 -20.44 -0.81 4.15
C PHE A 92 -21.47 -0.79 5.27
N SER A 93 -22.71 -0.41 4.94
CA SER A 93 -23.82 -0.57 5.88
C SER A 93 -24.00 -2.05 6.23
N VAL A 94 -24.34 -2.33 7.48
CA VAL A 94 -24.63 -3.69 7.98
C VAL A 94 -25.73 -4.39 7.18
N ASN A 95 -26.64 -3.61 6.57
CA ASN A 95 -27.73 -4.12 5.74
C ASN A 95 -27.36 -4.28 4.26
N ALA A 96 -26.09 -4.05 3.89
CA ALA A 96 -25.60 -4.12 2.51
C ALA A 96 -24.45 -5.13 2.31
N PRO A 97 -24.51 -6.36 2.86
CA PRO A 97 -23.39 -7.31 2.80
C PRO A 97 -23.05 -7.74 1.36
N GLN A 98 -24.02 -7.72 0.44
CA GLN A 98 -23.76 -8.04 -0.96
C GLN A 98 -22.93 -6.96 -1.67
N GLN A 99 -23.08 -5.69 -1.30
CA GLN A 99 -22.27 -4.61 -1.88
C GLN A 99 -20.81 -4.76 -1.46
N ALA A 100 -20.59 -5.11 -0.19
CA ALA A 100 -19.26 -5.36 0.35
C ALA A 100 -18.57 -6.54 -0.34
N LYS A 101 -19.28 -7.66 -0.54
CA LYS A 101 -18.80 -8.82 -1.32
C LYS A 101 -18.48 -8.45 -2.77
N ASN A 102 -19.36 -7.70 -3.44
CA ASN A 102 -19.14 -7.29 -4.83
C ASN A 102 -17.92 -6.37 -4.97
N PHE A 103 -17.76 -5.40 -4.07
CA PHE A 103 -16.58 -4.53 -4.03
C PHE A 103 -15.30 -5.36 -3.86
N ARG A 104 -15.32 -6.30 -2.89
CA ARG A 104 -14.20 -7.22 -2.66
C ARG A 104 -13.81 -7.98 -3.92
N GLU A 105 -14.76 -8.64 -4.58
CA GLU A 105 -14.47 -9.44 -5.78
C GLU A 105 -13.97 -8.58 -6.94
N ASN A 106 -14.54 -7.39 -7.13
CA ASN A 106 -14.10 -6.47 -8.18
C ASN A 106 -12.67 -5.99 -7.94
N LEU A 107 -12.35 -5.60 -6.70
CA LEU A 107 -11.01 -5.19 -6.32
C LEU A 107 -10.02 -6.36 -6.46
N ARG A 108 -10.40 -7.56 -6.00
CA ARG A 108 -9.60 -8.77 -6.18
C ARG A 108 -9.28 -9.02 -7.64
N LEU A 109 -10.28 -9.04 -8.52
CA LEU A 109 -10.10 -9.23 -9.96
C LEU A 109 -9.19 -8.16 -10.58
N THR A 110 -9.26 -6.93 -10.08
CA THR A 110 -8.41 -5.84 -10.56
C THR A 110 -6.96 -6.04 -10.14
N LEU A 111 -6.72 -6.37 -8.86
CA LEU A 111 -5.39 -6.63 -8.34
C LEU A 111 -4.75 -7.86 -8.99
N SER A 112 -5.54 -8.93 -9.24
CA SER A 112 -5.09 -10.16 -9.92
C SER A 112 -4.58 -9.93 -11.35
N LYS A 113 -4.85 -8.77 -11.99
CA LYS A 113 -4.29 -8.45 -13.30
C LYS A 113 -2.80 -8.13 -13.25
N LYS A 114 -2.30 -7.68 -12.08
CA LYS A 114 -0.90 -7.27 -11.89
C LYS A 114 -0.17 -8.20 -10.91
N TYR A 115 -0.85 -8.62 -9.85
CA TYR A 115 -0.26 -9.37 -8.75
C TYR A 115 -0.70 -10.83 -8.79
N THR A 116 0.18 -11.72 -8.33
CA THR A 116 -0.18 -13.13 -8.11
C THR A 116 -1.05 -13.21 -6.88
N THR A 117 -2.21 -13.85 -7.00
CA THR A 117 -3.04 -14.19 -5.84
C THR A 117 -2.32 -15.30 -5.08
N GLY A 118 -1.93 -14.98 -3.85
CA GLY A 118 -1.10 -15.86 -3.05
C GLY A 118 -1.90 -16.81 -2.20
N TYR A 119 -2.37 -16.29 -1.06
CA TYR A 119 -3.17 -17.04 -0.11
C TYR A 119 -4.60 -16.52 -0.08
N THR A 120 -5.55 -17.45 0.04
CA THR A 120 -6.99 -17.16 0.09
C THR A 120 -7.56 -17.93 1.27
N TRP A 121 -8.22 -17.24 2.19
CA TRP A 121 -8.73 -17.83 3.42
C TRP A 121 -10.04 -17.21 3.85
N ILE A 122 -10.66 -17.78 4.88
CA ILE A 122 -11.86 -17.24 5.51
C ILE A 122 -11.45 -16.81 6.92
N ASN A 123 -11.73 -15.55 7.28
CA ASN A 123 -11.45 -15.05 8.61
C ASN A 123 -12.44 -15.64 9.64
N GLU A 124 -12.21 -15.37 10.92
CA GLU A 124 -13.04 -15.89 12.03
C GLU A 124 -14.52 -15.46 11.94
N GLN A 125 -14.81 -14.40 11.18
CA GLN A 125 -16.15 -13.85 10.98
C GLN A 125 -16.86 -14.45 9.75
N GLY A 126 -16.22 -15.39 9.04
CA GLY A 126 -16.78 -16.03 7.85
C GLY A 126 -16.60 -15.25 6.54
N TYR A 127 -15.80 -14.18 6.55
CA TYR A 127 -15.49 -13.41 5.36
C TYR A 127 -14.22 -13.90 4.68
N GLN A 128 -14.30 -14.01 3.36
CA GLN A 128 -13.17 -14.41 2.56
C GLN A 128 -12.17 -13.26 2.35
N CYS A 129 -10.91 -13.57 2.58
CA CYS A 129 -9.73 -12.73 2.53
C CYS A 129 -8.76 -13.18 1.43
N TYR A 130 -7.98 -12.23 0.93
CA TYR A 130 -6.98 -12.45 -0.11
C TYR A 130 -5.66 -11.78 0.25
N ASN A 131 -4.56 -12.45 -0.06
CA ASN A 131 -3.22 -11.89 -0.06
C ASN A 131 -2.69 -11.88 -1.51
N PHE A 132 -1.99 -10.81 -1.86
CA PHE A 132 -1.38 -10.62 -3.16
C PHE A 132 0.12 -10.38 -3.00
N ALA A 133 0.89 -10.90 -3.95
CA ALA A 133 2.33 -10.74 -3.98
C ALA A 133 2.81 -10.43 -5.40
N GLU A 134 3.99 -9.84 -5.53
CA GLU A 134 4.61 -9.58 -6.83
C GLU A 134 4.84 -10.91 -7.58
N PRO A 135 4.66 -10.96 -8.91
CA PRO A 135 4.92 -12.18 -9.68
C PRO A 135 6.33 -12.74 -9.43
N GLY A 136 6.43 -14.03 -9.13
CA GLY A 136 7.70 -14.70 -8.82
C GLY A 136 8.12 -14.61 -7.35
N THR A 137 7.38 -13.88 -6.50
CA THR A 137 7.52 -13.98 -5.05
C THR A 137 6.60 -15.09 -4.53
N ALA A 138 7.10 -15.92 -3.62
CA ALA A 138 6.25 -16.81 -2.86
C ALA A 138 5.44 -15.94 -1.90
N PRO A 139 4.10 -15.95 -1.97
CA PRO A 139 3.30 -15.26 -0.98
C PRO A 139 3.56 -15.96 0.36
N GLU A 140 4.30 -15.30 1.25
CA GLU A 140 4.47 -15.79 2.61
C GLU A 140 3.11 -15.81 3.31
N GLU A 141 2.92 -16.74 4.27
CA GLU A 141 1.77 -16.70 5.17
C GLU A 141 1.86 -15.44 6.03
N ASN A 142 1.41 -14.30 5.49
CA ASN A 142 1.15 -13.11 6.26
C ASN A 142 -0.36 -13.08 6.56
N PRO A 143 -0.79 -13.39 7.79
CA PRO A 143 -2.21 -13.47 8.16
C PRO A 143 -2.91 -12.10 8.14
N SER A 144 -2.19 -11.01 7.85
CA SER A 144 -2.74 -9.67 7.70
C SER A 144 -3.58 -9.59 6.42
N CYS A 145 -4.89 -9.72 6.57
CA CYS A 145 -5.85 -9.66 5.47
C CYS A 145 -5.72 -8.33 4.72
N THR A 146 -5.28 -8.37 3.46
CA THR A 146 -5.16 -7.17 2.61
C THR A 146 -6.53 -6.64 2.16
N LEU A 147 -7.59 -7.43 2.35
CA LEU A 147 -8.94 -7.08 1.92
C LEU A 147 -10.02 -7.69 2.83
N ILE A 148 -10.50 -6.90 3.79
CA ILE A 148 -11.58 -7.26 4.72
C ILE A 148 -12.92 -6.76 4.16
N VAL A 149 -13.99 -7.52 4.41
CA VAL A 149 -15.40 -7.15 4.17
C VAL A 149 -16.01 -6.71 5.48
#